data_AF-A0A1G7R3E4-F1
#
_entry.id   AF-A0A1G7R3E4-F1
#
_cell.length_a   1.000
_cell.length_b   1.000
_cell.length_c   1.000
_cell.angle_alpha   90.00
_cell.angle_beta   90.00
_cell.angle_gamma   90.00
#
_symmetry.space_group_name_H-M   'P 1'
#
loop_
_entity.id
_entity.type
_entity.pdbx_description
1 polymer ?
#
loop_
_entity_poly.entity_id
_entity_poly.type
_entity_poly.pdbx_seq_one_letter_code
_entity_poly.pdbx_strand_id
1 'polypeptide(L)'
;MITTVTAMLCPTRQMRRPMRLRMTARDAAINTAHIATTTGRANALLQVNATQLFVRERGMQFSVTSIDPAAQIIYDPSDRFSSPYMNALYRHGFERAQGGGLWADS
;
A
#
# COMPACT_ATOMS: atom_id res chain seq x y z
N MET A 1 1.82 -9.87 -22.86
CA MET A 1 0.40 -9.46 -22.86
C MET A 1 0.29 -8.30 -21.88
N ILE A 2 0.27 -7.06 -22.37
CA ILE A 2 0.29 -5.84 -21.53
C ILE A 2 -1.16 -5.39 -21.34
N THR A 3 -1.65 -5.47 -20.12
CA THR A 3 -3.01 -5.04 -19.77
C THR A 3 -3.04 -3.53 -19.61
N THR A 4 -3.62 -2.84 -20.59
CA THR A 4 -3.90 -1.40 -20.53
C THR A 4 -4.99 -1.14 -19.50
N VAL A 5 -4.67 -0.43 -18.41
CA VAL A 5 -5.67 0.05 -17.45
C VAL A 5 -6.18 1.41 -17.93
N THR A 6 -7.38 1.41 -18.52
CA THR A 6 -8.09 2.63 -18.91
C THR A 6 -8.81 3.20 -17.68
N ALA A 7 -8.34 4.33 -17.15
CA ALA A 7 -9.06 5.06 -16.11
C ALA A 7 -10.24 5.81 -16.75
N MET A 8 -11.47 5.32 -16.51
CA MET A 8 -12.71 5.93 -17.01
C MET A 8 -13.20 6.97 -15.99
N LEU A 9 -12.91 8.25 -16.24
CA LEU A 9 -13.47 9.37 -15.49
C LEU A 9 -14.91 9.64 -15.97
N CYS A 10 -15.88 9.57 -15.05
CA CYS A 10 -17.29 9.85 -15.27
C CYS A 10 -17.51 11.31 -15.70
N PRO A 11 -18.17 11.61 -16.85
CA PRO A 11 -18.32 12.98 -17.32
C PRO A 11 -19.63 13.60 -16.82
N THR A 12 -19.56 14.55 -15.89
CA THR A 12 -20.67 15.47 -15.62
C THR A 12 -20.54 16.69 -16.54
N ARG A 13 -21.22 16.61 -17.68
CA ARG A 13 -21.83 17.69 -18.49
C ARG A 13 -21.18 19.09 -18.40
N GLN A 14 -20.24 19.41 -19.31
CA GLN A 14 -20.18 20.72 -19.97
C GLN A 14 -19.29 20.67 -21.22
N MET A 15 -19.88 21.00 -22.37
CA MET A 15 -19.16 21.27 -23.62
C MET A 15 -18.07 22.32 -23.39
N ARG A 16 -16.80 21.94 -23.50
CA ARG A 16 -15.70 22.83 -23.84
C ARG A 16 -14.74 22.12 -24.79
N ARG A 17 -14.25 22.90 -25.76
CA ARG A 17 -13.38 22.59 -26.89
C ARG A 17 -12.29 21.53 -26.57
N PRO A 18 -11.83 20.74 -27.56
CA PRO A 18 -10.77 19.75 -27.33
C PRO A 18 -9.49 20.47 -26.89
N MET A 19 -9.25 20.47 -25.58
CA MET A 19 -7.98 20.86 -24.99
C MET A 19 -7.00 19.76 -25.36
N ARG A 20 -6.07 20.05 -26.30
CA ARG A 20 -4.91 19.18 -26.52
C ARG A 20 -4.05 19.25 -25.27
N LEU A 21 -4.33 18.39 -24.29
CA LEU A 21 -3.49 18.18 -23.13
C LEU A 21 -2.18 17.54 -23.65
N ARG A 22 -1.17 18.35 -23.94
CA ARG A 22 0.19 17.84 -24.18
C ARG A 22 0.75 17.41 -22.84
N MET A 23 0.44 16.18 -22.45
CA MET A 23 1.03 15.54 -21.28
C MET A 23 2.47 15.19 -21.62
N THR A 24 3.42 15.79 -20.91
CA THR A 24 4.84 15.46 -21.10
C THR A 24 5.14 14.09 -20.48
N ALA A 25 6.25 13.45 -20.86
CA ALA A 25 6.65 12.18 -20.25
C ALA A 25 6.81 12.28 -18.72
N ARG A 26 7.18 13.46 -18.22
CA ARG A 26 7.27 13.77 -16.79
C ARG A 26 5.89 13.77 -16.13
N ASP A 27 4.91 14.43 -16.74
CA ASP A 27 3.53 14.47 -16.23
C ASP A 27 2.90 13.07 -16.22
N ALA A 28 3.21 12.26 -17.24
CA ALA A 28 2.83 10.85 -17.29
C ALA A 28 3.43 10.03 -16.16
N ALA A 29 4.74 10.14 -15.92
CA ALA A 29 5.40 9.44 -14.83
C ALA A 29 4.84 9.83 -13.45
N ILE A 30 4.60 11.12 -13.22
CA ILE A 30 4.01 11.62 -11.96
C ILE A 30 2.59 11.07 -11.78
N ASN A 31 1.75 11.15 -12.80
CA ASN A 31 0.38 10.64 -12.72
C ASN A 31 0.37 9.12 -12.49
N THR A 32 1.20 8.36 -13.20
CA THR A 32 1.35 6.92 -12.98
C THR A 32 1.80 6.59 -11.56
N ALA A 33 2.75 7.36 -10.99
CA ALA A 33 3.19 7.17 -9.61
C ALA A 33 2.06 7.46 -8.59
N HIS A 34 1.25 8.50 -8.83
CA HIS A 34 0.10 8.82 -7.98
C HIS A 34 -0.97 7.73 -8.05
N ILE A 35 -1.32 7.26 -9.24
CA ILE A 35 -2.29 6.18 -9.43
C ILE A 35 -1.79 4.92 -8.73
N ALA A 36 -0.54 4.51 -8.95
CA ALA A 36 0.04 3.33 -8.34
C ALA A 36 0.02 3.40 -6.80
N THR A 37 0.39 4.55 -6.23
CA THR A 37 0.34 4.77 -4.78
C THR A 37 -1.09 4.70 -4.24
N THR A 38 -2.04 5.30 -4.95
CA THR A 38 -3.46 5.31 -4.55
C THR A 38 -4.05 3.91 -4.59
N THR A 39 -3.82 3.17 -5.66
CA THR A 39 -4.24 1.77 -5.79
C THR A 39 -3.58 0.89 -4.72
N GLY A 40 -2.29 1.09 -4.45
CA GLY A 40 -1.57 0.38 -3.38
C GLY A 40 -2.22 0.59 -2.01
N ARG A 41 -2.52 1.85 -1.65
CA ARG A 41 -3.20 2.18 -0.39
C ARG A 41 -4.60 1.58 -0.30
N ALA A 42 -5.38 1.66 -1.38
CA ALA A 42 -6.72 1.09 -1.41
C ALA A 42 -6.69 -0.43 -1.22
N ASN A 43 -5.78 -1.13 -1.90
CA ASN A 43 -5.61 -2.57 -1.75
C ASN A 43 -5.17 -2.96 -0.34
N ALA A 44 -4.23 -2.21 0.26
CA ALA A 44 -3.79 -2.46 1.63
C ALA A 44 -4.96 -2.32 2.63
N LEU A 45 -5.77 -1.27 2.51
CA LEU A 45 -6.95 -1.09 3.35
C LEU A 45 -7.97 -2.22 3.20
N LEU A 46 -8.23 -2.67 1.96
CA LEU A 46 -9.13 -3.80 1.72
C LEU A 46 -8.63 -5.09 2.40
N GLN A 47 -7.33 -5.38 2.30
CA GLN A 47 -6.74 -6.57 2.94
C GLN A 47 -6.78 -6.48 4.47
N VAL A 48 -6.46 -5.32 5.04
CA VAL A 48 -6.54 -5.07 6.49
C VAL A 48 -7.97 -5.27 6.99
N ASN A 49 -8.96 -4.68 6.32
CA ASN A 49 -10.37 -4.80 6.69
C ASN A 49 -10.87 -6.24 6.60
N ALA A 50 -10.53 -6.96 5.53
CA ALA A 50 -10.89 -8.37 5.36
C ALA A 50 -10.28 -9.23 6.48
N THR A 51 -9.02 -8.98 6.84
CA THR A 51 -8.35 -9.68 7.93
C THR A 51 -9.02 -9.39 9.28
N GLN A 52 -9.38 -8.13 9.54
CA GLN A 52 -10.06 -7.73 10.77
C GLN A 52 -11.44 -8.38 10.91
N LEU A 53 -12.17 -8.60 9.82
CA LEU A 53 -13.43 -9.36 9.87
C LEU A 53 -13.17 -10.83 10.20
N PHE A 54 -12.22 -11.45 9.50
CA PHE A 54 -11.87 -12.87 9.69
C PHE A 54 -11.39 -13.21 11.12
N VAL A 55 -10.59 -12.34 11.72
CA VAL A 55 -10.08 -12.53 13.09
C VAL A 55 -11.17 -12.30 14.13
N ARG A 56 -12.06 -11.32 13.91
CA ARG A 56 -13.20 -11.04 14.78
C ARG A 56 -14.16 -12.23 14.85
N GLU A 57 -14.46 -12.86 13.72
CA GLU A 57 -15.30 -14.07 13.64
C GLU A 57 -14.72 -15.26 14.43
N ARG A 58 -13.40 -15.26 14.67
CA ARG A 58 -12.69 -16.30 15.42
C ARG A 58 -12.32 -15.89 16.84
N GLY A 59 -12.75 -14.72 17.31
CA GLY A 59 -12.39 -14.21 18.64
C GLY A 59 -10.89 -13.94 18.82
N MET A 60 -10.16 -13.68 17.73
CA MET A 60 -8.73 -13.38 17.75
C MET A 60 -8.51 -11.86 17.76
N GLN A 61 -7.44 -11.43 18.43
CA GLN A 61 -6.99 -10.05 18.38
C GLN A 61 -6.16 -9.79 17.12
N PHE A 62 -6.27 -8.59 16.58
CA PHE A 62 -5.56 -8.16 15.38
C PHE A 62 -5.10 -6.72 15.54
N SER A 63 -3.83 -6.49 15.23
CA SER A 63 -3.19 -5.19 15.33
C SER A 63 -2.34 -4.97 14.08
N VAL A 64 -2.42 -3.77 13.51
CA VAL A 64 -1.56 -3.32 12.41
C VAL A 64 -0.54 -2.37 13.00
N THR A 65 0.74 -2.63 12.77
CA THR A 65 1.82 -1.75 13.22
C THR A 65 2.63 -1.26 12.04
N SER A 66 3.07 0.00 12.10
CA SER A 66 4.09 0.51 11.22
C SER A 66 5.47 0.07 11.70
N ILE A 67 6.38 -0.08 10.74
CA ILE A 67 7.80 -0.24 11.04
C ILE A 67 8.34 1.16 11.29
N ASP A 68 9.00 1.33 12.44
CA ASP A 68 9.75 2.54 12.73
C ASP A 68 10.87 2.69 11.69
N PRO A 69 10.99 3.82 10.98
CA PRO A 69 12.15 4.08 10.12
C PRO A 69 13.50 3.90 10.82
N ALA A 70 13.56 4.08 12.14
CA ALA A 70 14.75 3.85 12.95
C ALA A 70 15.05 2.36 13.23
N ALA A 71 14.15 1.42 12.87
CA ALA A 71 14.32 -0.02 13.09
C ALA A 71 15.43 -0.67 12.25
N GLN A 72 16.17 0.11 11.44
CA GLN A 72 17.29 -0.34 10.60
C GLN A 72 16.93 -1.44 9.59
N ILE A 73 15.65 -1.61 9.27
CA ILE A 73 15.18 -2.54 8.23
C ILE A 73 15.31 -1.83 6.88
N ILE A 74 16.38 -2.13 6.15
CA ILE A 74 16.69 -1.48 4.87
C ILE A 74 15.79 -2.04 3.77
N TYR A 75 14.99 -1.18 3.15
CA TYR A 75 14.19 -1.51 1.96
C TYR A 75 14.97 -1.14 0.68
N ASP A 76 15.34 -2.15 -0.11
CA ASP A 76 15.88 -1.97 -1.46
C ASP A 76 14.74 -2.05 -2.50
N PRO A 77 14.40 -0.95 -3.19
CA PRO A 77 13.33 -0.95 -4.19
C PRO A 77 13.64 -1.79 -5.44
N SER A 78 14.91 -2.17 -5.67
CA SER A 78 15.34 -3.06 -6.76
C SER A 78 15.06 -4.53 -6.43
N ASP A 79 14.98 -4.88 -5.15
CA ASP A 79 14.69 -6.23 -4.66
C ASP A 79 13.66 -6.19 -3.52
N ARG A 80 12.43 -5.83 -3.89
CA ARG A 80 11.34 -5.44 -2.99
C ARG A 80 10.86 -6.53 -2.04
N PHE A 81 11.20 -7.78 -2.32
CA PHE A 81 10.79 -8.96 -1.55
C PHE A 81 11.98 -9.88 -1.28
N SER A 82 13.18 -9.32 -1.17
CA SER A 82 14.37 -10.07 -0.82
C SER A 82 14.14 -10.84 0.47
N SER A 83 14.60 -12.10 0.53
CA SER A 83 14.50 -12.89 1.76
C SER A 83 15.15 -12.19 2.97
N PRO A 84 16.30 -11.50 2.84
CA PRO A 84 16.87 -10.73 3.95
C PRO A 84 15.92 -9.66 4.50
N TYR A 85 15.28 -8.88 3.60
CA TYR A 85 14.33 -7.84 3.98
C TYR A 85 13.10 -8.44 4.67
N MET A 86 12.46 -9.44 4.05
CA MET A 86 11.26 -10.07 4.58
C MET A 86 11.53 -10.76 5.93
N ASN A 87 12.67 -11.44 6.07
CA ASN A 87 13.05 -12.09 7.33
C ASN A 87 13.28 -11.08 8.45
N ALA A 88 13.93 -9.94 8.15
CA ALA A 88 14.11 -8.87 9.12
C ALA A 88 12.76 -8.27 9.56
N LEU A 89 11.85 -8.06 8.61
CA LEU A 89 10.50 -7.54 8.84
C LEU A 89 9.67 -8.48 9.73
N TYR A 90 9.66 -9.77 9.42
CA TYR A 90 8.96 -10.77 10.23
C TYR A 90 9.56 -10.89 11.64
N ARG A 91 10.89 -10.92 11.76
CA ARG A 91 11.57 -10.99 13.05
C ARG A 91 11.23 -9.79 13.93
N HIS A 92 11.29 -8.57 13.39
CA HIS A 92 10.94 -7.35 14.11
C HIS A 92 9.48 -7.37 14.62
N GLY A 93 8.53 -7.78 13.77
CA GLY A 93 7.12 -7.90 14.18
C GLY A 93 6.92 -8.94 15.28
N PHE A 94 7.60 -10.09 15.17
CA PHE A 94 7.52 -11.18 16.14
C PHE A 94 8.08 -10.78 17.51
N GLU A 95 9.23 -10.09 17.55
CA GLU A 95 9.84 -9.59 18.78
C GLU A 95 8.91 -8.58 19.49
N ARG A 96 8.28 -7.66 18.75
CA ARG A 96 7.31 -6.71 19.31
C ARG A 96 6.04 -7.37 19.84
N ALA A 97 5.57 -8.41 19.16
CA ALA A 97 4.41 -9.18 19.60
C ALA A 97 4.70 -9.94 20.90
N GLN A 98 5.86 -10.59 21.00
CA GLN A 98 6.29 -11.28 22.22
C GLN A 98 6.55 -10.31 23.37
N GLY A 99 7.16 -9.16 23.10
CA GLY A 99 7.45 -8.13 24.11
C GLY A 99 6.23 -7.38 24.62
N GLY A 100 5.01 -7.71 24.16
CA GLY A 100 3.77 -7.05 24.58
C GLY A 100 3.53 -5.67 23.95
N GLY A 101 4.56 -5.04 23.37
CA GLY A 101 4.48 -3.70 22.78
C GLY A 101 3.56 -3.60 21.55
N LEU A 102 3.18 -4.71 20.93
CA LEU A 102 2.15 -4.71 19.87
C LEU A 102 0.72 -4.56 20.43
N TRP A 103 0.52 -4.94 21.69
CA TRP A 103 -0.79 -5.03 22.35
C TRP A 103 -1.01 -3.94 23.41
N ALA A 104 0.05 -3.23 23.80
CA ALA A 104 0.02 -2.27 24.91
C ALA A 104 -0.70 -0.94 24.60
N ASP A 105 -1.03 -0.67 23.33
CA ASP A 105 -1.65 0.59 22.87
C ASP A 105 -3.06 0.40 22.27
N SER A 106 -3.79 -0.66 22.65
CA SER A 106 -5.17 -0.92 22.19
C SER A 106 -6.23 -0.27 23.09
#